data_AF-A0A7K0R839-F1
#
_entry.id   AF-A0A7K0R839-F1
#
_cell.length_a   1.000
_cell.length_b   1.000
_cell.length_c   1.000
_cell.angle_alpha   90.00
_cell.angle_beta   90.00
_cell.angle_gamma   90.00
#
_symmetry.space_group_name_H-M   'P 1'
#
loop_
_entity.id
_entity.type
_entity.pdbx_description
1 polymer ?
#
loop_
_entity_poly.entity_id
_entity_poly.type
_entity_poly.pdbx_seq_one_letter_code
_entity_poly.pdbx_strand_id
1 'polypeptide(L)'
;MTAKTRRAYAAVLHDQSVSREDAWHRAVEFLFERLVVCWEINGVPTEGQRDLLLRLRAATTQERLFVRDALRRHCAEWFPDVEAP
;
A
#
# COMPACT_ATOMS: atom_id res chain seq x y z
N MET A 1 -8.58 -8.03 5.83
CA MET A 1 -7.17 -8.46 6.06
C MET A 1 -7.08 -9.35 7.30
N THR A 2 -6.40 -10.50 7.23
CA THR A 2 -6.29 -11.44 8.39
C THR A 2 -5.19 -11.03 9.38
N ALA A 3 -5.22 -11.58 10.60
CA ALA A 3 -4.17 -11.36 11.60
C ALA A 3 -2.78 -11.81 11.12
N LYS A 4 -2.71 -12.93 10.37
CA LYS A 4 -1.45 -13.41 9.76
C LYS A 4 -0.90 -12.38 8.77
N THR A 5 -1.77 -11.79 7.94
CA THR A 5 -1.36 -10.76 6.97
C THR A 5 -0.88 -9.49 7.66
N ARG A 6 -1.51 -9.07 8.77
CA ARG A 6 -1.05 -7.90 9.55
C ARG A 6 0.32 -8.11 10.19
N ARG A 7 0.59 -9.31 10.72
CA ARG A 7 1.94 -9.66 11.22
C ARG A 7 2.98 -9.65 10.11
N ALA A 8 2.63 -10.16 8.92
CA ALA A 8 3.53 -10.12 7.76
C ALA A 8 3.81 -8.68 7.31
N TYR A 9 2.80 -7.81 7.32
CA TYR A 9 2.98 -6.37 7.06
C TYR A 9 3.95 -5.73 8.06
N ALA A 10 3.76 -5.94 9.36
CA ALA A 10 4.65 -5.38 10.39
C ALA A 10 6.10 -5.86 10.24
N ALA A 11 6.30 -7.12 9.84
CA ALA A 11 7.63 -7.65 9.54
C ALA A 11 8.30 -6.96 8.35
N VAL A 12 7.54 -6.59 7.31
CA VAL A 12 8.04 -5.83 6.16
C VAL A 12 8.38 -4.38 6.56
N LEU A 13 7.49 -3.74 7.33
CA LEU A 13 7.67 -2.35 7.75
C LEU A 13 8.88 -2.16 8.67
N HIS A 14 9.16 -3.13 9.53
CA HIS A 14 10.26 -3.09 10.48
C HIS A 14 11.46 -3.96 10.06
N ASP A 15 11.59 -4.27 8.77
CA ASP A 15 12.75 -5.00 8.26
C ASP A 15 14.02 -4.16 8.42
N GLN A 16 14.85 -4.52 9.40
CA GLN A 16 16.10 -3.82 9.71
C GLN A 16 17.27 -4.25 8.80
N SER A 17 17.08 -5.23 7.92
CA SER A 17 18.12 -5.69 6.99
C SER A 17 18.29 -4.77 5.77
N VAL A 18 17.35 -3.83 5.58
CA VAL A 18 17.30 -2.88 4.46
C VAL A 18 17.20 -1.45 4.99
N SER A 19 17.35 -0.46 4.11
CA SER A 19 17.16 0.93 4.52
C SER A 19 15.73 1.17 5.02
N ARG A 20 15.56 2.12 5.94
CA ARG A 20 14.23 2.51 6.44
C ARG A 20 13.29 2.95 5.31
N GLU A 21 13.84 3.66 4.32
CA GLU A 21 13.09 4.10 3.15
C GLU A 21 12.63 2.90 2.30
N ASP A 22 13.52 1.94 2.04
CA ASP A 22 13.16 0.73 1.29
C ASP A 22 12.13 -0.13 2.03
N ALA A 23 12.29 -0.31 3.34
CA ALA A 23 11.31 -1.03 4.17
C ALA A 23 9.93 -0.37 4.08
N TRP A 24 9.88 0.96 4.20
CA TRP A 24 8.64 1.72 4.09
C TRP A 24 8.03 1.63 2.68
N HIS A 25 8.84 1.74 1.63
CA HIS A 25 8.39 1.57 0.24
C HIS A 25 7.76 0.18 0.02
N ARG A 26 8.42 -0.89 0.50
CA ARG A 26 7.89 -2.26 0.42
C ARG A 26 6.62 -2.44 1.24
N ALA A 27 6.52 -1.81 2.40
CA ALA A 27 5.33 -1.86 3.25
C ALA A 27 4.12 -1.21 2.55
N VAL A 28 4.31 -0.08 1.87
CA VAL A 28 3.26 0.56 1.06
C VAL A 28 2.81 -0.37 -0.07
N GLU A 29 3.74 -0.94 -0.83
CA GLU A 29 3.39 -1.91 -1.89
C GLU A 29 2.63 -3.12 -1.33
N PHE A 30 3.07 -3.65 -0.18
CA PHE A 30 2.40 -4.77 0.48
C PHE A 30 0.94 -4.48 0.83
N LEU A 31 0.65 -3.31 1.42
CA LEU A 31 -0.75 -2.93 1.72
C LEU A 31 -1.55 -2.70 0.44
N PHE A 32 -0.94 -2.03 -0.53
CA PHE A 32 -1.57 -1.75 -1.81
C PHE A 32 -2.01 -3.06 -2.50
N GLU A 33 -1.14 -4.07 -2.52
CA GLU A 33 -1.47 -5.38 -3.09
C GLU A 33 -2.54 -6.17 -2.35
N ARG A 34 -2.85 -5.81 -1.10
CA ARG A 34 -3.86 -6.51 -0.30
C ARG A 34 -5.20 -5.80 -0.26
N LEU A 35 -5.22 -4.50 -0.50
CA LEU A 35 -6.38 -3.64 -0.25
C LEU A 35 -6.91 -2.96 -1.50
N VAL A 36 -6.06 -2.67 -2.49
CA VAL A 36 -6.48 -1.94 -3.69
C VAL A 36 -6.92 -2.93 -4.77
N VAL A 37 -8.15 -2.77 -5.24
CA VAL A 37 -8.75 -3.65 -6.26
C VAL A 37 -8.94 -2.94 -7.61
N CYS A 38 -9.00 -1.61 -7.61
CA CYS A 38 -9.13 -0.77 -8.79
C CYS A 38 -8.56 0.63 -8.47
N TRP A 39 -7.99 1.28 -9.47
CA TRP A 39 -7.58 2.67 -9.39
C TRP A 39 -7.91 3.39 -10.69
N GLU A 40 -8.83 4.34 -10.64
CA GLU A 40 -9.26 5.14 -11.79
C GLU A 40 -8.59 6.52 -11.79
N ILE A 41 -8.08 6.91 -12.96
CA ILE A 41 -7.51 8.24 -13.19
C ILE A 41 -8.09 8.78 -14.49
N ASN A 42 -8.72 9.96 -14.44
CA ASN A 42 -9.35 10.61 -15.60
C ASN A 42 -10.30 9.69 -16.39
N GLY A 43 -11.10 8.88 -15.69
CA GLY A 43 -12.04 7.94 -16.34
C GLY A 43 -11.41 6.65 -16.86
N VAL A 44 -10.11 6.43 -16.64
CA VAL A 44 -9.41 5.21 -17.08
C VAL A 44 -9.16 4.31 -15.87
N PRO A 45 -9.89 3.19 -15.73
CA PRO A 45 -9.67 2.25 -14.64
C PRO A 45 -8.43 1.39 -14.90
N THR A 46 -7.63 1.18 -13.85
CA THR A 46 -6.59 0.15 -13.80
C THR A 46 -7.04 -0.93 -12.83
N GLU A 47 -7.04 -2.18 -13.28
CA GLU A 47 -7.44 -3.35 -12.51
C GLU A 47 -6.39 -4.45 -12.64
N GLY A 48 -6.49 -5.46 -11.79
CA GLY A 48 -5.54 -6.57 -11.76
C GLY A 48 -4.25 -6.19 -11.03
N GLN A 49 -3.79 -7.09 -10.16
CA GLN A 49 -2.78 -6.75 -9.16
C GLN A 49 -1.44 -6.32 -9.77
N ARG A 50 -1.04 -6.98 -10.86
CA ARG A 50 0.21 -6.67 -11.57
C ARG A 50 0.18 -5.27 -12.16
N ASP A 51 -0.89 -4.90 -12.84
CA ASP A 51 -0.98 -3.62 -13.55
C ASP A 51 -1.20 -2.46 -12.56
N LEU A 52 -1.97 -2.70 -11.49
CA LEU A 52 -2.08 -1.80 -10.35
C LEU A 52 -0.70 -1.49 -9.75
N LEU A 53 0.13 -2.52 -9.51
CA LEU A 53 1.45 -2.32 -8.92
C LEU A 53 2.41 -1.59 -9.88
N LEU A 54 2.38 -1.93 -11.18
CA LEU A 54 3.12 -1.19 -12.21
C LEU A 54 2.70 0.28 -12.25
N ARG A 55 1.39 0.55 -12.15
CA ARG A 55 0.86 1.92 -12.13
C ARG A 55 1.30 2.69 -10.89
N LEU A 56 1.33 2.06 -9.72
CA LEU A 56 1.86 2.66 -8.49
C LEU A 56 3.34 3.00 -8.63
N ARG A 57 4.14 2.12 -9.25
CA ARG A 57 5.58 2.35 -9.46
C ARG A 57 5.86 3.46 -10.47
N ALA A 58 4.99 3.66 -11.44
CA ALA A 58 5.06 4.78 -12.39
C ALA A 58 4.41 6.07 -11.87
N ALA A 59 3.74 6.03 -10.71
CA ALA A 59 2.94 7.13 -10.21
C ALA A 59 3.76 8.34 -9.80
N THR A 60 3.19 9.52 -10.02
CA THR A 60 3.74 10.79 -9.55
C THR A 60 3.70 10.89 -8.03
N THR A 61 4.44 11.84 -7.45
CA THR A 61 4.42 12.09 -6.00
C THR A 61 3.02 12.38 -5.48
N GLN A 62 2.21 13.15 -6.22
CA GLN A 62 0.84 13.49 -5.82
C GLN A 62 -0.09 12.27 -5.86
N GLU A 63 0.04 11.44 -6.89
CA GLU A 63 -0.71 10.18 -6.99
C GLU A 63 -0.33 9.21 -5.85
N ARG A 64 0.95 9.11 -5.51
CA ARG A 64 1.42 8.29 -4.37
C ARG A 64 0.93 8.83 -3.03
N LEU A 65 0.84 10.16 -2.87
CA LEU A 65 0.23 10.79 -1.69
C LEU A 65 -1.24 10.38 -1.57
N PHE A 66 -2.01 10.51 -2.66
CA PHE A 66 -3.41 10.08 -2.71
C PHE A 66 -3.59 8.62 -2.30
N VAL A 67 -2.78 7.70 -2.86
CA VAL A 67 -2.83 6.27 -2.52
C VAL A 67 -2.55 6.05 -1.03
N ARG A 68 -1.51 6.69 -0.48
CA ARG A 68 -1.19 6.57 0.95
C ARG A 68 -2.31 7.07 1.84
N ASP A 69 -2.91 8.20 1.50
CA ASP A 69 -4.04 8.74 2.27
C ASP A 69 -5.27 7.83 2.20
N ALA A 70 -5.53 7.20 1.05
CA ALA A 70 -6.59 6.20 0.91
C ALA A 70 -6.31 4.94 1.77
N LEU A 71 -5.08 4.41 1.73
CA LEU A 71 -4.67 3.28 2.55
C LEU A 71 -4.76 3.61 4.05
N ARG A 72 -4.28 4.78 4.46
CA ARG A 72 -4.34 5.24 5.86
C ARG A 72 -5.77 5.34 6.36
N ARG A 73 -6.67 5.95 5.59
CA ARG A 73 -8.10 6.03 5.96
C ARG A 73 -8.74 4.65 6.07
N HIS A 74 -8.51 3.77 5.10
CA HIS A 74 -9.07 2.43 5.12
C HIS A 74 -8.55 1.60 6.30
N CYS A 75 -7.24 1.65 6.59
CA CYS A 75 -6.68 0.97 7.75
C CYS A 75 -7.21 1.56 9.06
N ALA A 76 -7.31 2.88 9.20
CA ALA A 76 -7.86 3.48 10.42
C ALA A 76 -9.30 3.04 10.70
N GLU A 77 -10.12 2.86 9.67
CA GLU A 77 -11.51 2.43 9.80
C GLU A 77 -11.64 0.92 10.07
N TRP A 78 -10.91 0.08 9.33
CA TRP A 78 -11.14 -1.38 9.31
C TRP A 78 -10.08 -2.21 10.02
N PHE A 79 -8.88 -1.66 10.21
CA PHE A 79 -7.71 -2.33 10.78
C PHE A 79 -6.91 -1.38 11.69
N PRO A 80 -7.51 -0.87 12.79
CA PRO A 80 -6.91 0.17 13.63
C PRO A 80 -5.61 -0.28 14.32
N ASP A 81 -5.30 -1.57 14.33
CA ASP A 81 -4.05 -2.16 14.83
C ASP A 81 -2.90 -2.15 13.79
N VAL A 82 -3.12 -1.61 12.59
CA VAL A 82 -2.12 -1.51 11.52
C VAL A 82 -1.46 -0.14 11.55
N GLU A 83 -0.13 -0.11 11.63
CA GLU A 83 0.66 1.12 11.50
C GLU A 83 0.69 1.59 10.04
N ALA A 84 -0.37 2.27 9.59
CA ALA A 84 -0.52 2.66 8.19
C ALA A 84 0.44 3.81 7.77
N PRO A 85 0.94 3.79 6.52
CA PRO A 85 1.95 4.73 6.00
C PRO A 85 1.42 6.15 5.82
#